data_AF-A0A8H6L2W4-F1
#
_entry.id   AF-A0A8H6L2W4-F1
#
_cell.length_a   1.000
_cell.length_b   1.000
_cell.length_c   1.000
_cell.angle_alpha   90.00
_cell.angle_beta   90.00
_cell.angle_gamma   90.00
#
_symmetry.space_group_name_H-M   'P 1'
#
loop_
_entity.id
_entity.type
_entity.pdbx_description
1 polymer ?
#
loop_
_entity_poly.entity_id
_entity_poly.type
_entity_poly.pdbx_seq_one_letter_code
_entity_poly.pdbx_strand_id
1 'polypeptide(L)'
;MQCEICHRSASSRLPFNCTLCARDALHQPRIQLAQTLLHTESLGKEVEQNVVGTSKKEKARSSAGAKPSDVNHTWTVHRAASNQFISEEKTQTVLSHVETLREETQKVKAEIAARKAKLLRRRSEFASAKHELSQSQASAVEPVDKSIKRTEHRWDVMHNKTAESRLFLCREVALLYGLHQRKRKKGGLGRDIYFIGGVPIADLRDLNSTHILHSSSQYTKAF
;
A
#
# COMPACT_ATOMS: atom_id res chain seq x y z
N MET A 1 -24.43 4.55 -12.00
CA MET A 1 -25.03 3.33 -11.45
C MET A 1 -24.00 2.21 -11.52
N GLN A 2 -23.56 1.68 -10.39
CA GLN A 2 -22.76 0.45 -10.35
C GLN A 2 -23.74 -0.72 -10.39
N CYS A 3 -23.47 -1.75 -11.19
CA CYS A 3 -24.37 -2.90 -11.25
C CYS A 3 -24.31 -3.68 -9.93
N GLU A 4 -25.45 -4.03 -9.34
CA GLU A 4 -25.52 -4.75 -8.05
C GLU A 4 -25.05 -6.21 -8.15
N ILE A 5 -24.97 -6.78 -9.36
CA ILE A 5 -24.44 -8.12 -9.59
C ILE A 5 -22.95 -8.07 -9.95
N CYS A 6 -22.57 -7.21 -10.91
CA CYS A 6 -21.19 -7.15 -11.41
C CYS A 6 -20.27 -6.32 -10.48
N HIS A 7 -20.84 -5.47 -9.62
CA HIS A 7 -20.19 -4.36 -8.90
C HIS A 7 -19.28 -3.45 -9.75
N ARG A 8 -19.40 -3.51 -11.08
CA ARG A 8 -18.64 -2.70 -12.03
C ARG A 8 -19.39 -1.41 -12.36
N SER A 9 -18.64 -0.32 -12.49
CA SER A 9 -19.14 0.94 -13.03
C SER A 9 -19.34 0.81 -14.54
N ALA A 10 -20.48 1.30 -15.04
CA ALA A 10 -20.73 1.40 -16.47
C ALA A 10 -19.69 2.33 -17.10
N SER A 11 -18.86 1.80 -18.01
CA SER A 11 -17.95 2.60 -18.83
C SER A 11 -18.12 2.20 -20.30
N SER A 12 -18.07 3.17 -21.20
CA SER A 12 -18.35 3.00 -22.63
C SER A 12 -17.32 2.14 -23.38
N ARG A 13 -16.22 1.74 -22.72
CA ARG A 13 -15.10 1.02 -23.33
C ARG A 13 -15.01 -0.45 -22.94
N LEU A 14 -15.92 -0.96 -22.11
CA LEU A 14 -15.91 -2.37 -21.70
C LEU A 14 -17.15 -3.12 -22.22
N PRO A 15 -17.00 -4.38 -22.65
CA PRO A 15 -18.13 -5.24 -23.02
C PRO A 15 -19.03 -5.52 -21.81
N PHE A 16 -20.32 -5.72 -22.06
CA PHE A 16 -21.30 -6.03 -21.01
C PHE A 16 -21.08 -7.45 -20.47
N ASN A 17 -20.94 -7.58 -19.15
CA ASN A 17 -20.62 -8.86 -18.51
C ASN A 17 -21.87 -9.62 -18.00
N CYS A 18 -23.03 -8.95 -17.90
CA CYS A 18 -24.30 -9.58 -17.53
C CYS A 18 -25.49 -8.79 -18.11
N THR A 19 -26.69 -9.38 -18.03
CA THR A 19 -27.93 -8.78 -18.53
C THR A 19 -28.32 -7.50 -17.81
N LEU A 20 -28.06 -7.37 -16.49
CA LEU A 20 -28.30 -6.13 -15.75
C LEU A 20 -27.34 -5.01 -16.15
N CYS A 21 -26.05 -5.32 -16.31
CA CYS A 21 -25.04 -4.38 -16.79
C CYS A 21 -25.44 -3.80 -18.18
N ALA A 22 -26.02 -4.60 -19.07
CA ALA A 22 -26.57 -4.12 -20.36
C ALA A 22 -27.86 -3.29 -20.20
N ARG A 23 -28.75 -3.71 -19.30
CA ARG A 23 -30.01 -3.00 -18.99
C ARG A 23 -29.75 -1.60 -18.42
N ASP A 24 -28.85 -1.48 -17.45
CA ASP A 24 -28.51 -0.21 -16.80
C ASP A 24 -27.86 0.79 -17.78
N ALA A 25 -27.06 0.28 -18.73
CA ALA A 25 -26.48 1.11 -19.78
C ALA A 25 -27.53 1.66 -20.76
N LEU A 26 -28.64 0.94 -20.99
CA LEU A 26 -29.71 1.34 -21.91
C LEU A 26 -30.79 2.20 -21.26
N HIS A 27 -30.96 2.14 -19.93
CA HIS A 27 -32.01 2.88 -19.23
C HIS A 27 -31.84 4.39 -19.33
N GLN A 28 -30.63 4.91 -19.10
CA GLN A 28 -30.40 6.35 -19.12
C GLN A 28 -30.65 6.97 -20.52
N PRO A 29 -30.14 6.40 -21.64
CA PRO A 29 -30.48 6.88 -22.98
C PRO A 29 -31.98 6.78 -23.31
N ARG A 30 -32.68 5.74 -22.83
CA ARG A 30 -34.12 5.57 -23.06
C ARG A 30 -34.95 6.66 -22.37
N ILE A 31 -34.59 7.01 -21.13
CA ILE A 31 -35.26 8.09 -20.40
C ILE A 31 -35.02 9.43 -21.12
N GLN A 32 -33.79 9.69 -21.56
CA GLN A 32 -33.46 10.89 -22.33
C GLN A 32 -34.22 10.96 -23.66
N LEU A 33 -34.35 9.84 -24.37
CA LEU A 33 -35.16 9.76 -25.58
C LEU A 33 -36.65 10.03 -25.30
N ALA A 34 -37.21 9.44 -24.24
CA ALA A 34 -38.60 9.70 -23.86
C ALA A 34 -38.84 11.18 -23.51
N GLN A 35 -37.93 11.80 -22.76
CA GLN A 35 -38.00 13.22 -22.42
C GLN A 35 -37.93 14.12 -23.66
N THR A 36 -37.02 13.81 -24.59
CA THR A 36 -36.91 14.59 -25.84
C THR A 36 -38.15 14.42 -26.71
N LEU A 37 -38.71 13.22 -26.84
CA LEU A 37 -39.96 12.99 -27.57
C LEU A 37 -41.13 13.76 -26.96
N LEU A 38 -41.31 13.72 -25.64
CA LEU A 38 -42.35 14.49 -24.95
C LEU A 38 -42.17 16.00 -25.16
N HIS A 39 -40.93 16.48 -25.14
CA HIS A 39 -40.65 17.89 -25.39
C HIS A 39 -40.96 18.29 -26.84
N THR A 40 -40.61 17.44 -27.82
CA THR A 40 -40.96 17.68 -29.23
C THR A 40 -42.47 17.64 -29.46
N GLU A 41 -43.20 16.76 -28.76
CA GLU A 41 -44.65 16.70 -28.84
C GLU A 41 -45.30 17.94 -28.22
N SER A 42 -44.79 18.42 -27.07
CA SER A 42 -45.28 19.65 -26.46
C SER A 42 -45.05 20.86 -27.36
N LEU A 43 -43.87 20.98 -27.97
CA LEU A 43 -43.56 22.04 -28.92
C LEU A 43 -44.42 21.93 -30.19
N GLY A 44 -44.65 20.71 -30.68
CA GLY A 44 -45.56 20.45 -31.80
C GLY A 44 -46.98 20.93 -31.52
N LYS A 45 -47.52 20.65 -30.33
CA LYS A 45 -48.83 21.15 -29.90
C LYS A 45 -48.89 22.67 -29.81
N GLU A 46 -47.84 23.31 -29.31
CA GLU A 46 -47.75 24.77 -29.27
C GLU A 46 -47.71 25.38 -30.68
N VAL A 47 -46.97 24.77 -31.61
CA VAL A 47 -46.91 25.21 -33.01
C VAL A 47 -48.26 25.00 -33.71
N GLU A 48 -48.90 23.84 -33.55
CA GLU A 48 -50.22 23.56 -34.11
C GLU A 48 -51.28 24.52 -33.59
N GLN A 49 -51.28 24.82 -32.28
CA GLN A 49 -52.20 25.82 -31.70
C GLN A 49 -51.97 27.21 -32.29
N ASN A 50 -50.72 27.60 -32.55
CA ASN A 50 -50.42 28.88 -33.16
C ASN A 50 -50.78 28.92 -34.66
N VAL A 51 -50.54 27.86 -35.43
CA VAL A 51 -50.83 27.78 -36.88
C VAL A 51 -52.33 27.62 -37.17
N VAL A 52 -53.05 26.83 -36.36
CA VAL A 52 -54.52 26.72 -36.45
C VAL A 52 -55.18 27.99 -35.88
N GLY A 53 -54.57 28.60 -34.86
CA GLY A 53 -54.99 29.88 -34.31
C GLY A 53 -54.82 31.06 -35.27
N THR A 54 -53.78 31.06 -36.12
CA THR A 54 -53.59 32.06 -37.19
C THR A 54 -54.56 31.83 -38.35
N SER A 55 -54.83 30.58 -38.72
CA SER A 55 -55.81 30.23 -39.76
C SER A 55 -57.27 30.61 -39.40
N LYS A 56 -57.63 30.58 -38.10
CA LYS A 56 -58.92 31.13 -37.62
C LYS A 56 -58.91 32.66 -37.49
N LYS A 57 -57.76 33.30 -37.28
CA LYS A 57 -57.62 34.77 -37.20
C LYS A 57 -57.57 35.45 -38.57
N GLU A 58 -57.17 34.77 -39.63
CA GLU A 58 -57.16 35.36 -40.99
C GLU A 58 -58.56 35.50 -41.61
N LYS A 59 -59.54 34.66 -41.22
CA LYS A 59 -60.94 34.85 -41.64
C LYS A 59 -61.75 35.87 -40.81
N ALA A 60 -61.13 36.46 -39.77
CA ALA A 60 -61.77 37.45 -38.90
C ALA A 60 -61.08 38.83 -38.93
N ARG A 61 -60.27 39.12 -39.96
CA ARG A 61 -59.60 40.42 -40.17
C ARG A 61 -60.10 41.11 -41.43
N SER A 62 -61.41 41.32 -41.51
CA SER A 62 -61.99 42.28 -42.45
C SER A 62 -63.21 42.95 -41.82
N SER A 63 -63.02 43.59 -40.67
CA SER A 63 -63.90 44.69 -40.24
C SER A 63 -63.34 45.39 -39.02
N ALA A 64 -63.38 46.72 -39.11
CA ALA A 64 -63.42 47.68 -38.02
C ALA A 64 -62.12 47.92 -37.25
N GLY A 65 -61.54 49.09 -37.52
CA GLY A 65 -60.73 49.79 -36.55
C GLY A 65 -61.52 49.94 -35.25
N ALA A 66 -60.96 49.38 -34.18
CA ALA A 66 -61.36 49.66 -32.82
C ALA A 66 -60.11 50.14 -32.08
N LYS A 67 -60.21 51.36 -31.55
CA LYS A 67 -59.22 51.93 -30.63
C LYS A 67 -58.93 50.90 -29.51
N PRO A 68 -57.66 50.69 -29.10
CA PRO A 68 -57.37 49.75 -28.03
C PRO A 68 -58.03 50.28 -26.77
N SER A 69 -59.04 49.56 -26.30
CA SER A 69 -59.80 49.92 -25.12
C SER A 69 -58.94 49.82 -23.87
N ASP A 70 -59.13 50.77 -22.95
CA ASP A 70 -58.52 50.88 -21.61
C ASP A 70 -58.49 49.59 -20.79
N VAL A 71 -59.33 48.61 -21.14
CA VAL A 71 -59.46 47.29 -20.50
C VAL A 71 -58.17 46.44 -20.63
N ASN A 72 -57.42 46.59 -21.74
CA ASN A 72 -56.15 45.89 -21.90
C ASN A 72 -55.02 46.52 -21.08
N HIS A 73 -55.02 47.84 -20.90
CA HIS A 73 -53.99 48.54 -20.14
C HIS A 73 -54.07 48.21 -18.65
N THR A 74 -55.28 48.22 -18.07
CA THR A 74 -55.49 47.83 -16.66
C THR A 74 -55.10 46.39 -16.39
N TRP A 75 -55.41 45.45 -17.31
CA TRP A 75 -55.02 44.05 -17.18
C TRP A 75 -53.51 43.85 -17.33
N THR A 76 -52.83 44.58 -18.22
CA THR A 76 -51.37 44.55 -18.33
C THR A 76 -50.66 45.11 -17.10
N VAL A 77 -51.20 46.17 -16.48
CA VAL A 77 -50.67 46.74 -15.24
C VAL A 77 -50.86 45.77 -14.08
N HIS A 78 -52.04 45.14 -13.95
CA HIS A 78 -52.28 44.11 -12.94
C HIS A 78 -51.38 42.88 -13.11
N ARG A 79 -51.14 42.45 -14.35
CA ARG A 79 -50.22 41.34 -14.65
C ARG A 79 -48.77 41.71 -14.37
N ALA A 80 -48.36 42.94 -14.66
CA ALA A 80 -47.03 43.44 -14.32
C ALA A 80 -46.81 43.46 -12.81
N ALA A 81 -47.78 43.97 -12.04
CA ALA A 81 -47.74 43.98 -10.58
C ALA A 81 -47.72 42.57 -9.98
N SER A 82 -48.54 41.65 -10.52
CA SER A 82 -48.54 40.25 -10.09
C SER A 82 -47.22 39.55 -10.41
N ASN A 83 -46.64 39.78 -11.59
CA ASN A 83 -45.34 39.26 -11.96
C ASN A 83 -44.21 39.83 -11.09
N GLN A 84 -44.29 41.11 -10.72
CA GLN A 84 -43.35 41.75 -9.79
C GLN A 84 -43.40 41.05 -8.43
N PHE A 85 -44.59 40.87 -7.87
CA PHE A 85 -44.76 40.17 -6.60
C PHE A 85 -44.22 38.73 -6.64
N ILE A 86 -44.53 37.97 -7.68
CA ILE A 86 -44.00 36.60 -7.88
C ILE A 86 -42.47 36.62 -8.03
N SER A 87 -41.91 37.63 -8.69
CA SER A 87 -40.46 37.76 -8.83
C SER A 87 -39.78 38.11 -7.51
N GLU A 88 -40.40 38.97 -6.70
CA GLU A 88 -39.90 39.36 -5.38
C GLU A 88 -39.92 38.16 -4.42
N GLU A 89 -41.01 37.40 -4.38
CA GLU A 89 -41.11 36.17 -3.59
C GLU A 89 -40.04 35.14 -4.00
N LYS A 90 -39.82 34.96 -5.31
CA LYS A 90 -38.73 34.10 -5.81
C LYS A 90 -37.36 34.62 -5.42
N THR A 91 -37.12 35.93 -5.46
CA THR A 91 -35.83 36.48 -5.01
C THR A 91 -35.64 36.30 -3.51
N GLN A 92 -36.69 36.46 -2.71
CA GLN A 92 -36.63 36.32 -1.26
C GLN A 92 -36.36 34.87 -0.84
N THR A 93 -36.99 33.90 -1.50
CA THR A 93 -36.72 32.47 -1.30
C THR A 93 -35.31 32.07 -1.74
N VAL A 94 -34.80 32.63 -2.84
CA VAL A 94 -33.41 32.40 -3.25
C VAL A 94 -32.42 33.01 -2.24
N LEU A 95 -32.70 34.20 -1.72
CA LEU A 95 -31.83 34.86 -0.74
C LEU A 95 -31.78 34.08 0.58
N SER A 96 -32.91 33.57 1.08
CA SER A 96 -32.91 32.73 2.28
C SER A 96 -32.16 31.41 2.06
N HIS A 97 -32.26 30.81 0.87
CA HIS A 97 -31.45 29.66 0.49
C HIS A 97 -29.95 29.99 0.42
N VAL A 98 -29.57 31.17 -0.06
CA VAL A 98 -28.17 31.61 -0.05
C VAL A 98 -27.64 31.81 1.36
N GLU A 99 -28.44 32.36 2.27
CA GLU A 99 -28.08 32.55 3.67
C GLU A 99 -27.87 31.21 4.39
N THR A 100 -28.81 30.28 4.24
CA THR A 100 -28.68 28.92 4.82
C THR A 100 -27.44 28.19 4.29
N LEU A 101 -27.17 28.24 2.98
CA LEU A 101 -25.96 27.64 2.40
C LEU A 101 -24.66 28.31 2.91
N ARG A 102 -24.67 29.62 3.17
CA ARG A 102 -23.52 30.32 3.76
C ARG A 102 -23.26 29.85 5.19
N GLU A 103 -24.31 29.71 6.00
CA GLU A 103 -24.19 29.18 7.35
C GLU A 103 -23.67 27.74 7.36
N GLU A 104 -24.21 26.87 6.51
CA GLU A 104 -23.74 25.49 6.35
C GLU A 104 -22.26 25.44 5.93
N THR A 105 -21.87 26.29 4.98
CA THR A 105 -20.47 26.39 4.54
C THR A 105 -19.55 26.84 5.69
N GLN A 106 -19.99 27.78 6.52
CA GLN A 106 -19.23 28.23 7.68
C GLN A 106 -19.11 27.11 8.74
N LYS A 107 -20.20 26.39 9.03
CA LYS A 107 -20.20 25.24 9.95
C LYS A 107 -19.24 24.15 9.48
N VAL A 108 -19.31 23.75 8.20
CA VAL A 108 -18.42 22.73 7.63
C VAL A 108 -16.96 23.19 7.67
N LYS A 109 -16.66 24.47 7.38
CA LYS A 109 -15.30 25.02 7.49
C LYS A 109 -14.77 24.95 8.93
N ALA A 110 -15.61 25.31 9.91
CA ALA A 110 -15.25 25.23 11.33
C ALA A 110 -14.98 23.77 11.75
N GLU A 111 -15.83 22.83 11.33
CA GLU A 111 -15.61 21.40 11.59
C GLU A 111 -14.31 20.88 10.98
N ILE A 112 -14.01 21.26 9.72
CA ILE A 112 -12.77 20.87 9.06
C ILE A 112 -11.56 21.42 9.82
N ALA A 113 -11.61 22.68 10.26
CA ALA A 113 -10.55 23.28 11.06
C ALA A 113 -10.34 22.55 12.39
N ALA A 114 -11.43 22.23 13.11
CA ALA A 114 -11.38 21.47 14.36
C ALA A 114 -10.82 20.06 14.15
N ARG A 115 -11.24 19.35 13.09
CA ARG A 115 -10.72 18.02 12.74
C ARG A 115 -9.23 18.08 12.40
N LYS A 116 -8.79 19.08 11.62
CA LYS A 116 -7.37 19.29 11.31
C LYS A 116 -6.53 19.55 12.56
N ALA A 117 -7.00 20.41 13.47
CA ALA A 117 -6.33 20.67 14.73
C ALA A 117 -6.20 19.39 15.59
N LYS A 118 -7.26 18.58 15.67
CA LYS A 118 -7.24 17.29 16.36
C LYS A 118 -6.24 16.30 15.74
N LEU A 119 -6.16 16.25 14.41
CA LEU A 119 -5.19 15.39 13.71
C LEU A 119 -3.75 15.85 13.93
N LEU A 120 -3.49 17.16 13.90
CA LEU A 120 -2.16 17.71 14.20
C LEU A 120 -1.73 17.38 15.63
N ARG A 121 -2.63 17.56 16.60
CA ARG A 121 -2.38 17.19 18.00
C ARG A 121 -2.09 15.69 18.16
N ARG A 122 -2.89 14.82 17.53
CA ARG A 122 -2.63 13.37 17.54
C ARG A 122 -1.26 13.06 16.93
N ARG A 123 -0.91 13.71 15.81
CA ARG A 123 0.39 13.49 15.16
C ARG A 123 1.55 13.88 16.07
N SER A 124 1.44 15.00 16.80
CA SER A 124 2.47 15.36 17.79
C SER A 124 2.53 14.38 18.95
N GLU A 125 1.38 13.94 19.49
CA GLU A 125 1.32 12.94 20.56
C GLU A 125 1.94 11.61 20.13
N PHE A 126 1.65 11.13 18.92
CA PHE A 126 2.25 9.93 18.35
C PHE A 126 3.76 10.07 18.16
N ALA A 127 4.24 11.24 17.73
CA ALA A 127 5.67 11.48 17.59
C ALA A 127 6.38 11.39 18.95
N SER A 128 5.84 12.06 19.97
CA SER A 128 6.39 12.01 21.34
C SER A 128 6.38 10.58 21.90
N ALA A 129 5.24 9.88 21.81
CA ALA A 129 5.14 8.49 22.27
C ALA A 129 6.11 7.55 21.54
N LYS A 130 6.33 7.76 20.23
CA LYS A 130 7.32 6.98 19.47
C LYS A 130 8.74 7.22 19.98
N HIS A 131 9.10 8.46 20.29
CA HIS A 131 10.41 8.79 20.84
C HIS A 131 10.62 8.14 22.21
N GLU A 132 9.65 8.25 23.11
CA GLU A 132 9.68 7.62 24.44
C GLU A 132 9.78 6.08 24.35
N LEU A 133 9.04 5.47 23.43
CA LEU A 133 9.09 4.03 23.20
C LEU A 133 10.44 3.59 22.66
N SER A 134 11.02 4.33 21.71
CA SER A 134 12.37 4.03 21.20
C SER A 134 13.44 4.16 22.29
N GLN A 135 13.32 5.15 23.18
CA GLN A 135 14.21 5.33 24.31
C GLN A 135 14.07 4.19 25.33
N SER A 136 12.83 3.77 25.62
CA SER A 136 12.53 2.66 26.54
C SER A 136 13.01 1.33 25.99
N GLN A 137 12.91 1.12 24.67
CA GLN A 137 13.46 -0.07 24.01
C GLN A 137 14.99 -0.09 24.08
N ALA A 138 15.64 1.03 23.77
CA ALA A 138 17.09 1.14 23.88
C ALA A 138 17.59 0.88 25.32
N SER A 139 16.91 1.47 26.32
CA SER A 139 17.29 1.26 27.72
C SER A 139 17.05 -0.17 28.22
N ALA A 140 16.08 -0.90 27.64
CA ALA A 140 15.83 -2.30 27.96
C ALA A 140 16.84 -3.26 27.29
N VAL A 141 17.28 -2.97 26.05
CA VAL A 141 18.20 -3.83 25.29
C VAL A 141 19.66 -3.68 25.74
N GLU A 142 20.10 -2.45 26.02
CA GLU A 142 21.46 -2.14 26.48
C GLU A 142 22.00 -3.02 27.63
N PRO A 143 21.26 -3.27 28.73
CA PRO A 143 21.75 -4.13 29.81
C PRO A 143 21.88 -5.59 29.38
N VAL A 144 21.00 -6.08 28.50
CA VAL A 144 21.06 -7.44 27.96
C VAL A 144 22.30 -7.59 27.09
N ASP A 145 22.55 -6.67 26.17
CA ASP A 145 23.75 -6.68 25.33
C ASP A 145 25.05 -6.60 26.15
N LYS A 146 25.07 -5.78 27.20
CA LYS A 146 26.20 -5.73 28.14
C LYS A 146 26.39 -7.05 28.87
N SER A 147 25.31 -7.74 29.24
CA SER A 147 25.38 -9.05 29.89
C SER A 147 25.94 -10.10 28.94
N ILE A 148 25.48 -10.13 27.68
CA ILE A 148 25.96 -11.03 26.63
C ILE A 148 27.47 -10.85 26.42
N LYS A 149 27.92 -9.62 26.15
CA LYS A 149 29.34 -9.32 25.94
C LYS A 149 30.21 -9.72 27.14
N ARG A 150 29.73 -9.51 28.36
CA ARG A 150 30.44 -9.94 29.58
C ARG A 150 30.54 -11.47 29.67
N THR A 151 29.46 -12.18 29.35
CA THR A 151 29.45 -13.65 29.37
C THR A 151 30.32 -14.25 28.28
N GLU A 152 30.32 -13.68 27.07
CA GLU A 152 31.18 -14.08 25.96
C GLU A 152 32.64 -13.91 26.34
N HIS A 153 33.02 -12.72 26.84
CA HIS A 153 34.39 -12.47 27.28
C HIS A 153 34.83 -13.44 28.38
N ARG A 154 33.96 -13.71 29.36
CA ARG A 154 34.26 -14.68 30.43
C ARG A 154 34.46 -16.09 29.86
N TRP A 155 33.63 -16.49 28.90
CA TRP A 155 33.74 -17.78 28.24
C TRP A 155 35.06 -17.89 27.46
N ASP A 156 35.42 -16.87 26.67
CA ASP A 156 36.68 -16.83 25.91
C ASP A 156 37.90 -16.93 26.83
N VAL A 157 37.92 -16.15 27.92
CA VAL A 157 39.02 -16.18 28.89
C VAL A 157 39.15 -17.55 29.54
N MET A 158 38.03 -18.16 29.95
CA MET A 158 38.03 -19.50 30.55
C MET A 158 38.43 -20.57 29.54
N HIS A 159 37.96 -20.46 28.30
CA HIS A 159 38.30 -21.36 27.21
C HIS A 159 39.80 -21.32 26.92
N ASN A 160 40.37 -20.12 26.75
CA ASN A 160 41.79 -19.93 26.49
C ASN A 160 42.66 -20.48 27.62
N LYS A 161 42.34 -20.19 28.89
CA LYS A 161 43.07 -20.75 30.05
C LYS A 161 42.99 -22.28 30.10
N THR A 162 41.85 -22.85 29.74
CA THR A 162 41.66 -24.30 29.69
C THR A 162 42.46 -24.92 28.54
N ALA A 163 42.47 -24.28 27.37
CA ALA A 163 43.26 -24.70 26.23
C ALA A 163 44.78 -24.63 26.52
N GLU A 164 45.25 -23.57 27.15
CA GLU A 164 46.64 -23.40 27.59
C GLU A 164 47.05 -24.48 28.60
N SER A 165 46.21 -24.72 29.63
CA SER A 165 46.44 -25.77 30.63
C SER A 165 46.51 -27.15 29.98
N ARG A 166 45.59 -27.45 29.05
CA ARG A 166 45.58 -28.73 28.31
C ARG A 166 46.82 -28.86 27.43
N LEU A 167 47.20 -27.81 26.72
CA LEU A 167 48.40 -27.81 25.88
C LEU A 167 49.66 -28.07 26.71
N PHE A 168 49.76 -27.43 27.89
CA PHE A 168 50.85 -27.67 28.83
C PHE A 168 50.90 -29.13 29.28
N LEU A 169 49.78 -29.68 29.77
CA LEU A 169 49.71 -31.08 30.21
C LEU A 169 50.02 -32.05 29.06
N CYS A 170 49.49 -31.81 27.86
CA CYS A 170 49.78 -32.64 26.70
C CYS A 170 51.26 -32.61 26.34
N ARG A 171 51.95 -31.46 26.48
CA ARG A 171 53.41 -31.37 26.25
C ARG A 171 54.20 -32.16 27.29
N GLU A 172 53.86 -32.03 28.58
CA GLU A 172 54.54 -32.80 29.64
C GLU A 172 54.33 -34.30 29.48
N VAL A 173 53.10 -34.71 29.20
CA VAL A 173 52.77 -36.12 28.94
C VAL A 173 53.49 -36.63 27.69
N ALA A 174 53.52 -35.85 26.61
CA ALA A 174 54.28 -36.17 25.40
C ALA A 174 55.76 -36.38 25.73
N LEU A 175 56.38 -35.50 26.53
CA LEU A 175 57.77 -35.66 26.96
C LEU A 175 57.99 -36.93 27.80
N LEU A 176 57.09 -37.24 28.74
CA LEU A 176 57.15 -38.46 29.55
C LEU A 176 57.05 -39.74 28.70
N TYR A 177 56.20 -39.75 27.67
CA TYR A 177 56.11 -40.84 26.71
C TYR A 177 57.24 -40.82 25.66
N GLY A 178 58.20 -39.90 25.76
CA GLY A 178 59.31 -39.80 24.82
C GLY A 178 58.90 -39.37 23.42
N LEU A 179 57.82 -38.59 23.28
CA LEU A 179 57.40 -38.02 22.02
C LEU A 179 58.39 -36.93 21.60
N HIS A 180 59.17 -37.17 20.55
CA HIS A 180 60.08 -36.17 20.01
C HIS A 180 60.14 -36.21 18.48
N GLN A 181 60.37 -35.03 17.89
CA GLN A 181 60.50 -34.86 16.45
C GLN A 181 61.98 -34.82 16.06
N ARG A 182 62.37 -35.63 15.06
CA ARG A 182 63.71 -35.60 14.48
C ARG A 182 63.61 -35.35 12.99
N LYS A 183 64.37 -34.38 12.49
CA LYS A 183 64.53 -34.14 11.05
C LYS A 183 65.43 -35.22 10.47
N ARG A 184 64.93 -35.99 9.51
CA ARG A 184 65.75 -36.93 8.72
C ARG A 184 65.77 -36.43 7.28
N LYS A 185 66.97 -36.30 6.72
CA LYS A 185 67.13 -36.08 5.28
C LYS A 185 67.06 -37.44 4.59
N LYS A 186 66.07 -37.64 3.71
CA LYS A 186 65.99 -38.81 2.83
C LYS A 186 65.82 -38.27 1.41
N GLY A 187 66.83 -38.46 0.55
CA GLY A 187 66.78 -38.01 -0.84
C GLY A 187 66.74 -36.49 -1.06
N GLY A 188 67.36 -35.69 -0.19
CA GLY A 188 67.43 -34.22 -0.34
C GLY A 188 66.23 -33.44 0.22
N LEU A 189 65.09 -34.07 0.45
CA LEU A 189 63.96 -33.49 1.17
C LEU A 189 64.08 -33.79 2.68
N GLY A 190 64.01 -32.74 3.50
CA GLY A 190 63.93 -32.88 4.95
C GLY A 190 62.52 -33.30 5.35
N ARG A 191 62.38 -34.50 5.93
CA ARG A 191 61.11 -34.99 6.46
C ARG A 191 61.19 -35.07 7.99
N ASP A 192 60.11 -34.66 8.64
CA ASP A 192 59.95 -34.79 10.07
C ASP A 192 59.51 -36.23 10.42
N ILE A 193 60.26 -36.89 11.29
CA ILE A 193 59.90 -38.21 11.84
C ILE A 193 59.62 -38.03 13.33
N TYR A 194 58.45 -38.49 13.75
CA TYR A 194 58.03 -38.47 15.15
C TYR A 194 58.32 -39.83 15.78
N PHE A 195 58.75 -39.85 17.03
CA PHE A 195 59.04 -41.06 17.80
C PHE A 195 58.24 -41.05 19.09
N ILE A 196 57.78 -42.20 19.59
CA ILE A 196 57.21 -42.39 20.94
C ILE A 196 57.96 -43.53 21.61
N GLY A 197 58.49 -43.33 22.81
CA GLY A 197 59.24 -44.36 23.54
C GLY A 197 60.44 -44.93 22.75
N GLY A 198 61.02 -44.15 21.82
CA GLY A 198 62.09 -44.58 20.92
C GLY A 198 61.63 -45.33 19.66
N VAL A 199 60.33 -45.60 19.49
CA VAL A 199 59.76 -46.23 18.29
C VAL A 199 59.26 -45.15 17.31
N PRO A 200 59.67 -45.16 16.03
CA PRO A 200 59.18 -44.20 15.05
C PRO A 200 57.68 -44.41 14.78
N ILE A 201 56.90 -43.34 14.87
CA ILE A 201 55.50 -43.33 14.43
C ILE A 201 55.50 -43.39 12.90
N ALA A 202 54.77 -44.35 12.33
CA ALA A 202 54.58 -44.42 10.89
C ALA A 202 53.78 -43.21 10.39
N ASP A 203 54.28 -42.50 9.38
CA ASP A 203 53.49 -41.48 8.69
C ASP A 203 52.37 -42.19 7.91
N LEU A 204 51.12 -41.82 8.19
CA LEU A 204 49.94 -42.40 7.52
C LEU A 204 49.99 -42.19 6.00
N ARG A 205 50.73 -41.18 5.52
CA ARG A 205 50.98 -40.94 4.10
C ARG A 205 51.87 -42.01 3.45
N ASP A 206 52.81 -42.58 4.20
CA ASP A 206 53.69 -43.66 3.72
C ASP A 206 52.96 -45.02 3.74
N LEU A 207 52.02 -45.23 4.68
CA LEU A 207 51.23 -46.47 4.76
C LEU A 207 50.28 -46.67 3.58
N ASN A 208 49.74 -45.58 3.03
CA ASN A 208 48.90 -45.63 1.83
C ASN A 208 49.71 -45.90 0.54
N SER A 209 51.04 -45.78 0.58
CA SER A 209 51.91 -46.07 -0.57
C SER A 209 52.40 -47.53 -0.61
N THR A 210 52.26 -48.28 0.48
CA THR A 210 52.76 -49.67 0.60
C THR A 210 51.71 -50.75 0.41
N HIS A 211 50.52 -50.43 -0.13
CA HIS A 211 49.51 -51.44 -0.44
C HIS A 211 49.60 -52.02 -1.86
N ILE A 212 50.68 -51.72 -2.60
CA ILE A 212 50.99 -52.39 -3.85
C ILE A 212 52.49 -52.73 -3.82
N LEU A 213 52.78 -54.03 -3.79
CA LEU A 213 54.08 -54.69 -4.00
C LEU A 213 54.88 -55.10 -2.74
N HIS A 214 54.79 -56.40 -2.45
CA HIS A 214 55.77 -57.28 -1.81
C HIS A 214 55.98 -57.22 -0.28
N SER A 215 55.31 -58.14 0.42
CA SER A 215 55.88 -58.87 1.57
C SER A 215 55.52 -60.36 1.52
N SER A 216 55.78 -60.99 0.38
CA SER A 216 56.09 -62.42 0.34
C SER A 216 57.57 -62.58 -0.01
N SER A 217 58.24 -63.46 0.72
CA SER A 217 59.66 -63.84 0.59
C SER A 217 60.65 -62.94 1.33
N GLN A 218 61.04 -63.35 2.54
CA GLN A 218 62.44 -63.61 2.93
C GLN A 218 62.54 -63.88 4.44
N TYR A 219 62.08 -65.05 4.87
CA TYR A 219 62.64 -65.75 6.03
C TYR A 219 62.65 -67.25 5.69
N THR A 220 63.66 -67.67 4.95
CA THR A 220 64.07 -69.08 4.86
C THR A 220 65.50 -69.16 4.33
N LYS A 221 66.31 -69.92 5.07
CA LYS A 221 67.74 -70.27 4.89
C LYS A 221 68.75 -69.27 5.47
N ALA A 222 69.78 -69.68 6.18
CA ALA A 222 70.21 -70.95 6.81
C ALA A 222 71.53 -70.63 7.54
N PHE A 223 71.82 -71.39 8.61
CA PHE A 223 73.15 -71.75 9.18
C PHE A 223 74.32 -70.77 9.05
#